data_AF-A0A9D8K6P0-F1
#
_entry.id   AF-A0A9D8K6P0-F1
#
_cell.length_a   1.000
_cell.length_b   1.000
_cell.length_c   1.000
_cell.angle_alpha   90.00
_cell.angle_beta   90.00
_cell.angle_gamma   90.00
#
_symmetry.space_group_name_H-M   'P 1'
#
loop_
_entity.id
_entity.type
_entity.pdbx_description
1 polymer ?
#
loop_
_entity_poly.entity_id
_entity_poly.type
_entity_poly.pdbx_seq_one_letter_code
_entity_poly.pdbx_strand_id
1 'polypeptide(L)'
;MWSTSGATSVTLSPGGGSVPASGSAVATLSSTRTYTLTATNSAGSVYRSVTVTVAAAPASPPPASPPVTPPVINAFTASPTSISAGGSSTLSWNVTGATSVTLSPGGGSVPASGTAVATLSSTRTYTLTATNSAGSVYRSVTVTVAAAPASPPPASPPASPPPADAAACEQALFNAVNAIRTSNGKAALTRDSYIDGLCRQHAQYMATAGDLSHDNFSTRCNAIVANVSGMHQCAENVLQDNTPCDANAMAQLWYNSSGHRTNMLNAAYTRAGMGIVIDGSGKIWACQIFAGP
;
A
#
# COMPACT_ATOMS: atom_id res chain seq x y z
N MET A 1 -51.67 -38.39 -36.27
CA MET A 1 -52.73 -39.35 -36.69
C MET A 1 -53.92 -38.55 -37.21
N TRP A 2 -54.69 -39.10 -38.15
CA TRP A 2 -55.92 -38.48 -38.65
C TRP A 2 -57.00 -39.53 -38.91
N SER A 3 -58.25 -39.06 -38.96
CA SER A 3 -59.43 -39.80 -39.39
C SER A 3 -60.41 -38.82 -40.03
N THR A 4 -61.06 -39.24 -41.11
CA THR A 4 -62.04 -38.47 -41.88
C THR A 4 -63.24 -39.37 -42.18
N SER A 5 -64.43 -38.78 -42.34
CA SER A 5 -65.66 -39.49 -42.67
C SER A 5 -66.33 -38.82 -43.85
N GLY A 6 -66.90 -39.61 -44.77
CA GLY A 6 -67.64 -39.11 -45.93
C GLY A 6 -66.78 -38.44 -47.03
N ALA A 7 -65.45 -38.56 -46.96
CA ALA A 7 -64.54 -38.04 -47.97
C ALA A 7 -64.27 -39.08 -49.07
N THR A 8 -64.29 -38.66 -50.33
CA THR A 8 -63.86 -39.48 -51.48
C THR A 8 -62.36 -39.37 -51.74
N SER A 9 -61.72 -38.28 -51.31
CA SER A 9 -60.26 -38.13 -51.31
C SER A 9 -59.78 -37.34 -50.11
N VAL A 10 -58.58 -37.67 -49.62
CA VAL A 10 -57.92 -36.94 -48.52
C VAL A 10 -56.50 -36.64 -48.95
N THR A 11 -56.02 -35.43 -48.73
CA THR A 11 -54.63 -35.02 -49.06
C THR A 11 -53.94 -34.41 -47.85
N LEU A 12 -52.62 -34.58 -47.76
CA LEU A 12 -51.79 -34.01 -46.70
C LEU A 12 -50.71 -33.10 -47.29
N SER A 13 -50.60 -31.88 -46.78
CA SER A 13 -49.58 -30.90 -47.19
C SER A 13 -48.90 -30.27 -45.97
N PRO A 14 -47.58 -30.03 -45.97
CA PRO A 14 -46.58 -30.41 -46.97
C PRO A 14 -46.08 -31.85 -46.74
N GLY A 15 -45.83 -32.61 -47.81
CA GLY A 15 -45.36 -34.01 -47.70
C GLY A 15 -45.90 -34.99 -48.73
N GLY A 16 -46.85 -34.55 -49.57
CA GLY A 16 -47.15 -35.20 -50.84
C GLY A 16 -48.32 -36.18 -50.81
N GLY A 17 -49.43 -35.76 -51.42
CA GLY A 17 -50.35 -36.68 -52.10
C GLY A 17 -51.58 -37.13 -51.32
N SER A 18 -52.38 -37.97 -52.02
CA SER A 18 -53.60 -38.57 -51.49
C SER A 18 -53.24 -39.58 -50.40
N VAL A 19 -53.88 -39.47 -49.25
CA VAL A 19 -53.75 -40.37 -48.11
C VAL A 19 -55.06 -41.10 -47.84
N PRO A 20 -55.05 -42.26 -47.16
CA PRO A 20 -56.27 -42.96 -46.77
C PRO A 20 -57.13 -42.11 -45.81
N ALA A 21 -58.43 -42.45 -45.73
CA ALA A 21 -59.41 -41.75 -44.90
C ALA A 21 -59.02 -41.68 -43.41
N SER A 22 -58.27 -42.67 -42.92
CA SER A 22 -57.65 -42.66 -41.60
C SER A 22 -56.22 -43.19 -41.67
N GLY A 23 -55.34 -42.69 -40.81
CA GLY A 23 -53.94 -43.07 -40.83
C GLY A 23 -53.03 -42.30 -39.88
N SER A 24 -51.74 -42.59 -39.99
CA SER A 24 -50.68 -41.89 -39.27
C SER A 24 -49.48 -41.68 -40.19
N ALA A 25 -48.77 -40.58 -39.98
CA ALA A 25 -47.49 -40.32 -40.61
C ALA A 25 -46.51 -39.90 -39.53
N VAL A 26 -45.29 -40.42 -39.62
CA VAL A 26 -44.17 -40.04 -38.76
C VAL A 26 -43.23 -39.18 -39.59
N ALA A 27 -42.82 -38.04 -39.05
CA ALA A 27 -41.90 -37.13 -39.72
C ALA A 27 -40.85 -36.64 -38.73
N THR A 28 -39.59 -36.60 -39.18
CA THR A 28 -38.50 -35.94 -38.47
C THR A 28 -38.39 -34.51 -38.97
N LEU A 29 -38.55 -33.53 -38.08
CA LEU A 29 -38.58 -32.11 -38.42
C LEU A 29 -37.31 -31.41 -37.91
N SER A 30 -36.67 -30.63 -38.77
CA SER A 30 -35.57 -29.72 -38.40
C SER A 30 -36.04 -28.29 -38.08
N SER A 31 -37.32 -27.99 -38.31
CA SER A 31 -37.93 -26.69 -38.05
C SER A 31 -39.44 -26.83 -37.80
N THR A 32 -40.03 -25.85 -37.11
CA THR A 32 -41.47 -25.77 -36.88
C THR A 32 -42.23 -25.81 -38.20
N ARG A 33 -43.20 -26.72 -38.31
CA ARG A 33 -43.94 -26.93 -39.56
C ARG A 33 -45.41 -27.17 -39.30
N THR A 34 -46.25 -26.56 -40.13
CA THR A 34 -47.70 -26.78 -40.13
C THR A 34 -48.08 -27.76 -41.21
N TYR A 35 -48.87 -28.75 -40.84
CA TYR A 35 -49.45 -29.75 -41.74
C TYR A 35 -50.96 -29.53 -41.85
N THR A 36 -51.48 -29.55 -43.05
CA THR A 36 -52.89 -29.40 -43.38
C THR A 36 -53.41 -30.66 -44.06
N LEU A 37 -54.44 -31.25 -43.46
CA LEU A 37 -55.20 -32.36 -44.03
C LEU A 37 -56.45 -31.80 -44.71
N THR A 38 -56.66 -32.11 -45.99
CA THR A 38 -57.84 -31.69 -46.76
C THR A 38 -58.64 -32.90 -47.20
N ALA A 39 -59.89 -32.99 -46.77
CA ALA A 39 -60.83 -34.06 -47.11
C ALA A 39 -61.88 -33.52 -48.09
N THR A 40 -62.09 -34.20 -49.22
CA THR A 40 -62.96 -33.76 -50.32
C THR A 40 -63.98 -34.81 -50.68
N ASN A 41 -65.21 -34.40 -50.96
CA ASN A 41 -66.25 -35.22 -51.60
C ASN A 41 -66.98 -34.40 -52.68
N SER A 42 -68.05 -34.95 -53.26
CA SER A 42 -68.84 -34.27 -54.29
C SER A 42 -69.51 -32.97 -53.82
N ALA A 43 -69.66 -32.76 -52.52
CA ALA A 43 -70.24 -31.54 -51.94
C ALA A 43 -69.20 -30.45 -51.64
N GLY A 44 -67.90 -30.78 -51.65
CA GLY A 44 -66.81 -29.82 -51.44
C GLY A 44 -65.66 -30.36 -50.58
N SER A 45 -64.79 -29.45 -50.12
CA SER A 45 -63.60 -29.78 -49.34
C SER A 45 -63.62 -29.11 -47.96
N VAL A 46 -63.14 -29.83 -46.95
CA VAL A 46 -62.86 -29.32 -45.60
C VAL A 46 -61.42 -29.59 -45.23
N TYR A 47 -60.84 -28.75 -44.38
CA TYR A 47 -59.46 -28.92 -43.95
C TYR A 47 -59.24 -28.71 -42.45
N ARG A 48 -58.20 -29.35 -41.93
CA ARG A 48 -57.71 -29.21 -40.55
C ARG A 48 -56.19 -29.11 -40.58
N SER A 49 -55.65 -28.19 -39.78
CA SER A 49 -54.20 -28.01 -39.67
C SER A 49 -53.70 -28.36 -38.27
N VAL A 50 -52.49 -28.93 -38.20
CA VAL A 50 -51.73 -29.19 -36.98
C VAL A 50 -50.34 -28.58 -37.16
N THR A 51 -49.92 -27.75 -36.20
CA THR A 51 -48.56 -27.21 -36.16
C THR A 51 -47.72 -28.05 -35.21
N VAL A 52 -46.62 -28.61 -35.73
CA VAL A 52 -45.61 -29.29 -34.92
C VAL A 52 -44.49 -28.30 -34.67
N THR A 53 -44.34 -27.87 -33.42
CA THR A 53 -43.30 -26.92 -33.02
C THR A 53 -42.00 -27.67 -32.73
N VAL A 54 -40.94 -27.35 -33.46
CA VAL A 54 -39.58 -27.75 -33.11
C VAL A 54 -39.01 -26.62 -32.28
N ALA A 55 -38.75 -26.88 -30.99
CA ALA A 55 -38.09 -25.91 -30.14
C ALA A 55 -36.72 -25.58 -30.77
N ALA A 56 -36.46 -24.29 -30.99
CA ALA A 56 -35.12 -23.86 -31.34
C ALA A 56 -34.18 -24.32 -30.22
N ALA A 57 -33.02 -24.87 -30.58
CA ALA A 57 -31.98 -25.14 -29.60
C ALA A 57 -31.69 -23.83 -28.84
N PRO A 58 -31.49 -23.87 -27.51
CA PRO A 58 -31.10 -22.67 -26.77
C PRO A 58 -29.88 -22.08 -27.45
N ALA A 59 -29.93 -20.77 -27.74
CA ALA A 59 -28.79 -20.05 -28.30
C ALA A 59 -27.57 -20.33 -27.41
N SER A 60 -26.44 -20.71 -28.03
CA SER A 60 -25.21 -20.91 -27.28
C SER A 60 -24.91 -19.65 -26.46
N PRO A 61 -24.52 -19.78 -25.17
CA PRO A 61 -24.15 -18.61 -24.39
C PRO A 61 -23.04 -17.85 -25.13
N PRO A 62 -23.06 -16.51 -25.12
CA PRO A 62 -21.98 -15.73 -25.71
C PRO A 62 -20.64 -16.18 -25.10
N PRO A 63 -19.54 -16.17 -25.87
CA PRO A 63 -18.22 -16.51 -25.34
C PRO A 63 -17.95 -15.71 -24.08
N ALA A 64 -17.48 -16.36 -23.01
CA ALA A 64 -17.07 -15.66 -21.81
C ALA A 64 -15.97 -14.63 -22.17
N SER A 65 -16.12 -13.39 -21.72
CA SER A 65 -15.07 -12.37 -21.88
C SER A 65 -13.77 -12.89 -21.26
N PRO A 66 -12.61 -12.67 -21.91
CA PRO A 66 -11.33 -13.12 -21.36
C PRO A 66 -11.09 -12.51 -19.97
N PRO A 67 -10.41 -13.22 -19.05
CA PRO A 67 -10.12 -12.71 -17.72
C PRO A 67 -9.25 -11.45 -17.82
N VAL A 68 -9.70 -10.36 -17.19
CA VAL A 68 -8.91 -9.13 -17.05
C VAL A 68 -7.87 -9.31 -15.96
N THR A 69 -6.60 -8.98 -16.24
CA THR A 69 -5.51 -9.04 -15.26
C THR A 69 -5.24 -7.67 -14.64
N PRO A 70 -4.74 -7.60 -13.39
CA PRO A 70 -4.31 -6.33 -12.79
C PRO A 70 -3.21 -5.63 -13.62
N PRO A 71 -3.08 -4.30 -13.51
CA PRO A 71 -2.05 -3.56 -14.22
C PRO A 71 -0.65 -3.87 -13.67
N VAL A 72 0.38 -3.62 -14.49
CA VAL A 72 1.78 -3.88 -14.15
C VAL A 72 2.59 -2.59 -14.26
N ILE A 73 3.30 -2.20 -13.20
CA ILE A 73 4.27 -1.09 -13.22
C ILE A 73 5.65 -1.67 -13.58
N ASN A 74 6.01 -1.61 -14.86
CA ASN A 74 7.29 -2.14 -15.35
C ASN A 74 8.47 -1.33 -14.79
N ALA A 75 8.34 -0.01 -14.73
CA ALA A 75 9.36 0.88 -14.18
C ALA A 75 8.73 2.10 -13.48
N PHE A 76 9.35 2.52 -12.38
CA PHE A 76 9.13 3.84 -11.77
C PHE A 76 10.43 4.26 -11.08
N THR A 77 11.09 5.28 -11.61
CA THR A 77 12.43 5.70 -11.20
C THR A 77 12.54 7.22 -11.11
N ALA A 78 13.58 7.69 -10.41
CA ALA A 78 13.94 9.10 -10.33
C ALA A 78 15.43 9.26 -10.68
N SER A 79 15.78 10.28 -11.44
CA SER A 79 17.17 10.57 -11.81
C SER A 79 17.44 12.08 -11.85
N PRO A 80 18.37 12.58 -11.01
CA PRO A 80 19.07 11.88 -9.93
C PRO A 80 18.16 11.58 -8.73
N THR A 81 18.48 10.56 -7.92
CA THR A 81 17.75 10.24 -6.67
C THR A 81 18.13 11.15 -5.51
N SER A 82 19.19 11.96 -5.65
CA SER A 82 19.63 12.96 -4.68
C SER A 82 19.90 14.30 -5.36
N ILE A 83 19.38 15.38 -4.80
CA ILE A 83 19.50 16.76 -5.32
C ILE A 83 19.76 17.73 -4.18
N SER A 84 20.35 18.89 -4.46
CA SER A 84 20.38 20.00 -3.50
C SER A 84 19.00 20.68 -3.40
N ALA A 85 18.75 21.43 -2.33
CA ALA A 85 17.51 22.20 -2.17
C ALA A 85 17.28 23.16 -3.35
N GLY A 86 16.08 23.11 -3.94
CA GLY A 86 15.74 23.85 -5.17
C GLY A 86 16.20 23.15 -6.46
N GLY A 87 16.90 22.02 -6.36
CA GLY A 87 17.28 21.19 -7.49
C GLY A 87 16.09 20.44 -8.09
N SER A 88 16.31 19.85 -9.26
CA SER A 88 15.31 19.10 -10.02
C SER A 88 15.72 17.64 -10.20
N SER A 89 14.77 16.73 -10.01
CA SER A 89 14.89 15.31 -10.37
C SER A 89 13.87 14.94 -11.43
N THR A 90 14.22 14.07 -12.37
CA THR A 90 13.30 13.56 -13.39
C THR A 90 12.73 12.23 -12.95
N LEU A 91 11.41 12.19 -12.74
CA LEU A 91 10.65 10.96 -12.54
C LEU A 91 10.34 10.34 -13.91
N SER A 92 10.50 9.02 -14.02
CA SER A 92 10.18 8.26 -15.25
C SER A 92 9.39 7.01 -14.91
N TRP A 93 8.37 6.69 -15.70
CA TRP A 93 7.52 5.52 -15.47
C TRP A 93 7.08 4.83 -16.76
N ASN A 94 6.78 3.54 -16.62
CA ASN A 94 6.18 2.71 -17.66
C ASN A 94 5.23 1.69 -17.03
N VAL A 95 3.98 1.70 -17.48
CA VAL A 95 2.86 0.90 -16.95
C VAL A 95 2.14 0.21 -18.11
N THR A 96 1.75 -1.05 -17.91
CA THR A 96 0.96 -1.84 -18.87
C THR A 96 -0.37 -2.25 -18.25
N GLY A 97 -1.45 -2.22 -19.04
CA GLY A 97 -2.77 -2.75 -18.65
C GLY A 97 -3.59 -1.86 -17.70
N ALA A 98 -3.16 -0.62 -17.44
CA ALA A 98 -3.89 0.33 -16.61
C ALA A 98 -4.92 1.13 -17.42
N THR A 99 -6.11 1.32 -16.84
CA THR A 99 -7.11 2.27 -17.32
C THR A 99 -6.84 3.68 -16.81
N SER A 100 -6.24 3.80 -15.61
CA SER A 100 -5.84 5.08 -15.01
C SER A 100 -4.49 4.93 -14.32
N VAL A 101 -3.63 5.94 -14.47
CA VAL A 101 -2.38 6.07 -13.71
C VAL A 101 -2.36 7.43 -13.03
N THR A 102 -2.00 7.47 -11.76
CA THR A 102 -1.89 8.70 -10.96
C THR A 102 -0.54 8.80 -10.26
N LEU A 103 -0.07 10.03 -10.06
CA LEU A 103 1.19 10.33 -9.39
C LEU A 103 0.94 11.24 -8.18
N SER A 104 1.40 10.82 -7.01
CA SER A 104 1.27 11.57 -5.74
C SER A 104 2.62 11.72 -5.03
N PRO A 105 2.94 12.87 -4.41
CA PRO A 105 2.20 14.14 -4.44
C PRO A 105 2.30 14.82 -5.82
N GLY A 106 1.23 15.50 -6.23
CA GLY A 106 1.09 16.08 -7.58
C GLY A 106 -0.30 15.91 -8.17
N GLY A 107 -1.09 14.97 -7.64
CA GLY A 107 -2.55 14.89 -7.75
C GLY A 107 -3.13 14.59 -9.14
N GLY A 108 -2.29 14.48 -10.17
CA GLY A 108 -2.71 14.36 -11.56
C GLY A 108 -2.79 12.92 -12.06
N SER A 109 -3.75 12.68 -12.96
CA SER A 109 -3.69 11.52 -13.85
C SER A 109 -2.57 11.74 -14.87
N VAL A 110 -1.75 10.72 -15.07
CA VAL A 110 -0.63 10.74 -16.00
C VAL A 110 -0.81 9.64 -17.06
N PRO A 111 -0.19 9.78 -18.25
CA PRO A 111 -0.19 8.71 -19.24
C PRO A 111 0.49 7.44 -18.70
N ALA A 112 0.19 6.28 -19.31
CA ALA A 112 0.76 4.99 -18.91
C ALA A 112 2.30 4.94 -18.99
N SER A 113 2.91 5.78 -19.83
CA SER A 113 4.36 6.01 -19.86
C SER A 113 4.66 7.49 -19.99
N GLY A 114 5.65 7.97 -19.27
CA GLY A 114 6.03 9.37 -19.34
C GLY A 114 7.16 9.75 -18.41
N THR A 115 7.46 11.04 -18.40
CA THR A 115 8.41 11.65 -17.47
C THR A 115 7.80 12.91 -16.86
N ALA A 116 8.23 13.25 -15.65
CA ALA A 116 7.88 14.50 -14.98
C ALA A 116 9.10 15.06 -14.25
N VAL A 117 9.30 16.37 -14.34
CA VAL A 117 10.36 17.06 -13.60
C VAL A 117 9.80 17.49 -12.25
N ALA A 118 10.50 17.11 -11.19
CA ALA A 118 10.19 17.44 -9.80
C ALA A 118 11.25 18.38 -9.24
N THR A 119 10.87 19.63 -8.99
CA THR A 119 11.70 20.60 -8.24
C THR A 119 11.34 20.52 -6.77
N LEU A 120 12.33 20.25 -5.90
CA LEU A 120 12.10 19.97 -4.49
C LEU A 120 12.97 20.87 -3.59
N SER A 121 12.35 21.42 -2.55
CA SER A 121 13.05 22.08 -1.44
C SER A 121 13.28 21.16 -0.24
N SER A 122 12.57 20.03 -0.16
CA SER A 122 12.70 19.01 0.88
C SER A 122 12.55 17.60 0.32
N THR A 123 13.13 16.61 1.02
CA THR A 123 13.04 15.19 0.65
C THR A 123 11.60 14.77 0.48
N ARG A 124 11.29 14.10 -0.63
CA ARG A 124 9.92 13.73 -0.95
C ARG A 124 9.83 12.34 -1.56
N THR A 125 8.84 11.59 -1.12
CA THR A 125 8.48 10.29 -1.68
C THR A 125 7.33 10.47 -2.65
N TYR A 126 7.51 9.96 -3.87
CA TYR A 126 6.49 9.88 -4.90
C TYR A 126 5.94 8.46 -4.98
N THR A 127 4.63 8.34 -5.19
CA THR A 127 3.92 7.08 -5.38
C THR A 127 3.15 7.13 -6.70
N LEU A 128 3.41 6.15 -7.55
CA LEU A 128 2.67 5.90 -8.79
C LEU A 128 1.62 4.82 -8.53
N THR A 129 0.36 5.12 -8.83
CA THR A 129 -0.75 4.18 -8.68
C THR A 129 -1.34 3.88 -10.06
N ALA A 130 -1.46 2.61 -10.41
CA ALA A 130 -2.04 2.15 -11.66
C ALA A 130 -3.29 1.30 -11.37
N THR A 131 -4.40 1.59 -12.05
CA THR A 131 -5.72 1.00 -11.78
C THR A 131 -6.41 0.55 -13.07
N ASN A 132 -7.06 -0.60 -13.03
CA ASN A 132 -8.03 -1.05 -14.04
C ASN A 132 -9.21 -1.77 -13.35
N SER A 133 -10.12 -2.36 -14.12
CA SER A 133 -11.27 -3.11 -13.58
C SER A 133 -10.90 -4.37 -12.79
N ALA A 134 -9.69 -4.90 -12.95
CA ALA A 134 -9.19 -6.06 -12.22
C ALA A 134 -8.51 -5.70 -10.88
N GLY A 135 -8.11 -4.44 -10.68
CA GLY A 135 -7.53 -3.98 -9.42
C GLY A 135 -6.57 -2.80 -9.56
N SER A 136 -5.83 -2.52 -8.48
CA SER A 136 -4.82 -1.45 -8.43
C SER A 136 -3.48 -1.97 -7.93
N VAL A 137 -2.38 -1.43 -8.49
CA VAL A 137 -1.01 -1.64 -8.02
C VAL A 137 -0.32 -0.30 -7.79
N TYR A 138 0.69 -0.27 -6.93
CA TYR A 138 1.42 0.95 -6.60
C TYR A 138 2.92 0.70 -6.49
N ARG A 139 3.72 1.76 -6.74
CA ARG A 139 5.17 1.75 -6.55
C ARG A 139 5.63 3.13 -6.08
N SER A 140 6.63 3.18 -5.20
CA SER A 140 7.15 4.44 -4.66
C SER A 140 8.63 4.65 -5.02
N VAL A 141 9.03 5.91 -5.19
CA VAL A 141 10.41 6.36 -5.33
C VAL A 141 10.64 7.59 -4.45
N THR A 142 11.75 7.60 -3.72
CA THR A 142 12.12 8.74 -2.87
C THR A 142 13.22 9.54 -3.53
N VAL A 143 13.03 10.85 -3.63
CA VAL A 143 14.07 11.81 -4.04
C VAL A 143 14.54 12.52 -2.79
N THR A 144 15.80 12.32 -2.44
CA THR A 144 16.44 12.93 -1.29
C THR A 144 16.89 14.34 -1.64
N VAL A 145 16.48 15.32 -0.84
CA VAL A 145 17.07 16.65 -0.90
C VAL A 145 18.23 16.66 0.09
N ALA A 146 19.45 16.63 -0.43
CA ALA A 146 20.64 16.82 0.35
C ALA A 146 20.56 18.17 1.05
N ALA A 147 20.69 18.15 2.38
CA ALA A 147 20.94 19.36 3.14
C ALA A 147 22.14 20.08 2.52
N ALA A 148 22.10 21.42 2.49
CA ALA A 148 23.28 22.19 2.13
C ALA A 148 24.49 21.63 2.93
N PRO A 149 25.66 21.46 2.31
CA PRO A 149 26.83 21.06 3.06
C PRO A 149 26.96 22.04 4.22
N ALA A 150 26.89 21.52 5.44
CA ALA A 150 27.21 22.31 6.60
C ALA A 150 28.58 22.91 6.33
N SER A 151 28.69 24.23 6.40
CA SER A 151 30.00 24.88 6.50
C SER A 151 30.85 24.07 7.47
N PRO A 152 32.13 23.79 7.17
CA PRO A 152 32.97 23.04 8.10
C PRO A 152 32.82 23.71 9.47
N PRO A 153 32.58 22.94 10.54
CA PRO A 153 32.52 23.54 11.85
C PRO A 153 33.80 24.36 12.02
N PRO A 154 33.73 25.61 12.52
CA PRO A 154 34.91 26.15 13.19
C PRO A 154 35.40 25.05 14.11
N ALA A 155 36.70 24.73 14.09
CA ALA A 155 37.27 23.71 14.97
C ALA A 155 36.62 23.84 16.34
N SER A 156 35.87 22.81 16.76
CA SER A 156 34.97 22.93 17.89
C SER A 156 35.76 23.42 19.10
N PRO A 157 35.38 24.55 19.72
CA PRO A 157 35.70 24.73 21.12
C PRO A 157 35.14 23.51 21.87
N PRO A 158 35.73 23.10 23.00
CA PRO A 158 35.14 22.05 23.84
C PRO A 158 33.66 22.38 24.04
N ALA A 159 32.77 21.41 23.78
CA ALA A 159 31.34 21.62 23.97
C ALA A 159 31.12 22.18 25.38
N SER A 160 30.50 23.36 25.48
CA SER A 160 30.06 23.88 26.76
C SER A 160 29.21 22.80 27.43
N PRO A 161 29.47 22.45 28.69
CA PRO A 161 28.66 21.46 29.38
C PRO A 161 27.18 21.89 29.33
N PRO A 162 26.25 20.95 29.11
CA PRO A 162 24.83 21.27 29.18
C PRO A 162 24.50 21.93 30.53
N PRO A 163 23.44 22.77 30.60
CA PRO A 163 22.98 23.31 31.87
C PRO A 163 22.86 22.19 32.91
N ALA A 164 23.21 22.49 34.16
CA ALA A 164 23.24 21.49 35.24
C ALA A 164 21.93 20.68 35.33
N ASP A 165 20.79 21.33 35.08
CA ASP A 165 19.46 20.73 35.11
C ASP A 165 19.24 19.70 33.99
N ALA A 166 19.74 19.95 32.77
CA ALA A 166 19.62 19.02 31.65
C ALA A 166 20.51 17.79 31.87
N ALA A 167 21.76 17.99 32.32
CA ALA A 167 22.67 16.88 32.63
C ALA A 167 22.15 15.99 33.76
N ALA A 168 21.61 16.60 34.83
CA ALA A 168 20.97 15.88 35.92
C ALA A 168 19.74 15.10 35.44
N CYS A 169 18.93 15.71 34.57
CA CYS A 169 17.75 15.07 33.99
C CYS A 169 18.12 13.87 33.12
N GLU A 170 19.16 13.96 32.28
CA GLU A 170 19.62 12.83 31.45
C GLU A 170 20.02 11.64 32.32
N GLN A 171 20.74 11.89 33.41
CA GLN A 171 21.18 10.83 34.31
C GLN A 171 19.99 10.20 35.05
N ALA A 172 19.06 11.02 35.54
CA ALA A 172 17.85 10.54 36.19
C ALA A 172 16.98 9.71 35.23
N LEU A 173 16.81 10.18 33.98
CA LEU A 173 16.03 9.48 32.95
C LEU A 173 16.68 8.15 32.56
N PHE A 174 18.01 8.12 32.40
CA PHE A 174 18.75 6.88 32.19
C PHE A 174 18.52 5.86 33.31
N ASN A 175 18.59 6.32 34.57
CA ASN A 175 18.35 5.48 35.73
C ASN A 175 16.91 4.95 35.77
N ALA A 176 15.92 5.80 35.44
CA ALA A 176 14.51 5.41 35.37
C ALA A 176 14.25 4.35 34.30
N VAL A 177 14.84 4.48 33.10
CA VAL A 177 14.75 3.45 32.06
C VAL A 177 15.38 2.14 32.51
N ASN A 178 16.53 2.19 33.17
CA ASN A 178 17.16 0.98 33.73
C ASN A 178 16.32 0.33 34.85
N ALA A 179 15.65 1.12 35.70
CA ALA A 179 14.73 0.59 36.70
C ALA A 179 13.51 -0.12 36.06
N ILE A 180 13.00 0.42 34.94
CA ILE A 180 11.96 -0.24 34.16
C ILE A 180 12.49 -1.53 33.53
N ARG A 181 13.70 -1.53 33.00
CA ARG A 181 14.32 -2.74 32.44
C ARG A 181 14.47 -3.85 33.48
N THR A 182 15.03 -3.53 34.64
CA THR A 182 15.26 -4.53 35.70
C THR A 182 13.97 -5.05 36.30
N SER A 183 12.95 -4.20 36.49
CA SER A 183 11.62 -4.65 36.93
C SER A 183 10.91 -5.57 35.93
N ASN A 184 11.29 -5.49 34.64
CA ASN A 184 10.82 -6.37 33.57
C ASN A 184 11.80 -7.52 33.26
N GLY A 185 12.73 -7.83 34.17
CA GLY A 185 13.67 -8.95 34.03
C GLY A 185 14.71 -8.78 32.93
N LYS A 186 14.99 -7.54 32.49
CA LYS A 186 16.03 -7.22 31.51
C LYS A 186 17.28 -6.69 32.21
N ALA A 187 18.44 -7.01 31.63
CA ALA A 187 19.71 -6.45 32.09
C ALA A 187 19.72 -4.92 31.96
N ALA A 188 20.29 -4.24 32.95
CA ALA A 188 20.53 -2.81 32.88
C ALA A 188 21.50 -2.49 31.73
N LEU A 189 21.24 -1.41 31.02
CA LEU A 189 22.11 -0.86 29.98
C LEU A 189 23.30 -0.15 30.65
N THR A 190 24.44 -0.16 29.98
CA THR A 190 25.57 0.71 30.33
C THR A 190 25.45 2.04 29.57
N ARG A 191 25.60 3.16 30.28
CA ARG A 191 25.56 4.49 29.64
C ARG A 191 26.81 4.71 28.81
N ASP A 192 26.65 5.24 27.61
CA ASP A 192 27.75 5.52 26.68
C ASP A 192 27.79 7.01 26.31
N SER A 193 28.93 7.66 26.57
CA SER A 193 29.10 9.10 26.39
C SER A 193 29.15 9.54 24.93
N TYR A 194 29.55 8.65 24.01
CA TYR A 194 29.48 8.94 22.58
C TYR A 194 28.02 8.97 22.12
N ILE A 195 27.22 8.01 22.56
CA ILE A 195 25.78 7.95 22.27
C ILE A 195 25.05 9.15 22.92
N ASP A 196 25.42 9.56 24.14
CA ASP A 196 24.90 10.79 24.77
C ASP A 196 25.11 12.02 23.86
N GLY A 197 26.30 12.15 23.28
CA GLY A 197 26.62 13.24 22.36
C GLY A 197 25.70 13.28 21.13
N LEU A 198 25.41 12.13 20.54
CA LEU A 198 24.47 12.01 19.41
C LEU A 198 23.04 12.35 19.83
N CYS A 199 22.60 11.87 21.00
CA CYS A 199 21.26 12.18 21.52
C CYS A 199 21.10 13.69 21.78
N ARG A 200 22.10 14.35 22.36
CA ARG A 200 22.06 15.80 22.62
C ARG A 200 21.99 16.62 21.34
N GLN A 201 22.76 16.24 20.32
CA GLN A 201 22.68 16.87 19.00
C GLN A 201 21.28 16.76 18.41
N HIS A 202 20.66 15.58 18.52
CA HIS A 202 19.30 15.36 18.00
C HIS A 202 18.24 16.11 18.82
N ALA A 203 18.36 16.12 20.15
CA ALA A 203 17.48 16.90 21.02
C ALA A 203 17.54 18.40 20.69
N GLN A 204 18.74 18.93 20.42
CA GLN A 204 18.92 20.32 19.98
C GLN A 204 18.30 20.58 18.60
N TYR A 205 18.44 19.63 17.67
CA TYR A 205 17.80 19.70 16.35
C TYR A 205 16.27 19.78 16.49
N MET A 206 15.65 18.89 17.27
CA MET A 206 14.20 18.91 17.51
C MET A 206 13.75 20.22 18.17
N ALA A 207 14.49 20.70 19.18
CA ALA A 207 14.22 21.97 19.84
C ALA A 207 14.27 23.17 18.89
N THR A 208 15.26 23.18 17.99
CA THR A 208 15.43 24.26 17.01
C THR A 208 14.38 24.22 15.91
N ALA A 209 14.03 23.02 15.45
CA ALA A 209 12.98 22.81 14.45
C ALA A 209 11.58 23.04 15.02
N GLY A 210 11.42 22.89 16.35
CA GLY A 210 10.12 22.88 17.01
C GLY A 210 9.27 21.65 16.65
N ASP A 211 9.91 20.55 16.26
CA ASP A 211 9.24 19.33 15.77
C ASP A 211 9.85 18.07 16.39
N LEU A 212 8.99 17.16 16.83
CA LEU A 212 9.39 15.87 17.39
C LEU A 212 9.58 14.86 16.25
N SER A 213 10.84 14.50 15.95
CA SER A 213 11.13 13.64 14.80
C SER A 213 12.24 12.62 15.04
N HIS A 214 12.30 11.63 14.15
CA HIS A 214 13.39 10.64 14.07
C HIS A 214 14.37 10.96 12.92
N ASP A 215 14.41 12.20 12.45
CA ASP A 215 15.20 12.59 11.27
C ASP A 215 16.66 12.18 11.41
N ASN A 216 17.24 11.67 10.33
CA ASN A 216 18.65 11.23 10.26
C ASN A 216 19.02 10.13 11.28
N PHE A 217 18.06 9.38 11.82
CA PHE A 217 18.32 8.27 12.73
C PHE A 217 19.32 7.25 12.15
N SER A 218 19.18 6.88 10.88
CA SER A 218 20.13 5.95 10.22
C SER A 218 21.57 6.47 10.25
N THR A 219 21.78 7.78 10.11
CA THR A 219 23.11 8.40 10.20
C THR A 219 23.66 8.30 11.62
N ARG A 220 22.85 8.55 12.64
CA ARG A 220 23.25 8.36 14.05
C ARG A 220 23.57 6.90 14.34
N CYS A 221 22.75 5.96 13.85
CA CYS A 221 23.00 4.53 14.01
C CYS A 221 24.33 4.10 13.40
N ASN A 222 24.59 4.51 12.16
CA ASN A 222 25.86 4.22 11.47
C ASN A 222 27.05 4.80 12.23
N ALA A 223 26.90 6.01 12.80
CA ALA A 223 27.93 6.62 13.62
C ALA A 223 28.21 5.81 14.89
N ILE A 224 27.20 5.20 15.52
CA ILE A 224 27.37 4.30 16.67
C ILE A 224 28.10 3.02 16.25
N VAL A 225 27.65 2.36 15.18
CA VAL A 225 28.28 1.14 14.68
C VAL A 225 29.75 1.37 14.32
N ALA A 226 30.09 2.55 13.80
CA ALA A 226 31.46 2.89 13.43
C ALA A 226 32.36 3.25 14.62
N ASN A 227 31.82 3.76 15.73
CA ASN A 227 32.62 4.38 16.80
C ASN A 227 32.45 3.74 18.18
N VAL A 228 31.42 2.92 18.40
CA VAL A 228 31.19 2.20 19.65
C VAL A 228 31.51 0.73 19.42
N SER A 229 32.68 0.32 19.90
CA SER A 229 33.23 -1.01 19.63
C SER A 229 32.25 -2.13 19.96
N GLY A 230 32.09 -3.03 19.00
CA GLY A 230 31.26 -4.21 19.13
C GLY A 230 29.76 -3.94 19.07
N MET A 231 29.28 -2.76 18.68
CA MET A 231 27.85 -2.49 18.45
C MET A 231 27.50 -2.58 16.96
N HIS A 232 26.40 -3.23 16.63
CA HIS A 232 25.97 -3.50 15.25
C HIS A 232 24.50 -3.15 14.97
N GLN A 233 23.72 -2.84 16.00
CA GLN A 233 22.30 -2.50 15.90
C GLN A 233 21.94 -1.39 16.87
N CYS A 234 20.93 -0.62 16.53
CA CYS A 234 20.46 0.46 17.38
C CYS A 234 18.95 0.72 17.24
N ALA A 235 18.37 1.42 18.21
CA ALA A 235 17.00 1.95 18.16
C ALA A 235 16.93 3.30 18.87
N GLU A 236 15.93 4.12 18.55
CA GLU A 236 15.74 5.45 19.12
C GLU A 236 14.34 5.61 19.72
N ASN A 237 14.29 6.25 20.88
CA ASN A 237 13.09 6.82 21.45
C ASN A 237 13.28 8.34 21.55
N VAL A 238 12.24 9.10 21.18
CA VAL A 238 12.21 10.56 21.39
C VAL A 238 10.95 10.93 22.18
N LEU A 239 10.99 12.06 22.88
CA LEU A 239 9.78 12.66 23.46
C LEU A 239 9.94 14.19 23.55
N GLN A 240 8.81 14.85 23.74
CA GLN A 240 8.74 16.22 24.22
C GLN A 240 7.86 16.29 25.47
N ASP A 241 8.16 17.21 26.38
CA ASP A 241 7.34 17.49 27.56
C ASP A 241 7.34 19.00 27.84
N ASN A 242 6.22 19.56 28.31
CA ASN A 242 6.12 20.96 28.69
C ASN A 242 6.28 21.17 30.20
N THR A 243 6.54 20.09 30.95
CA THR A 243 6.75 20.12 32.40
C THR A 243 8.25 20.09 32.73
N PRO A 244 8.65 20.57 33.92
CA PRO A 244 10.01 20.36 34.42
C PRO A 244 10.37 18.87 34.43
N CYS A 245 11.66 18.57 34.45
CA CYS A 245 12.13 17.19 34.36
C CYS A 245 11.54 16.30 35.48
N ASP A 246 10.65 15.39 35.07
CA ASP A 246 10.25 14.22 35.86
C ASP A 246 10.69 12.97 35.09
N ALA A 247 11.92 12.53 35.38
CA ALA A 247 12.53 11.38 34.74
C ALA A 247 11.70 10.09 34.82
N ASN A 248 10.97 9.89 35.92
CA ASN A 248 10.12 8.72 36.09
C ASN A 248 8.88 8.81 35.19
N ALA A 249 8.22 9.97 35.18
CA ALA A 249 7.08 10.19 34.30
C ALA A 249 7.49 10.08 32.82
N MET A 250 8.60 10.69 32.42
CA MET A 250 9.15 10.62 31.06
C MET A 250 9.48 9.17 30.64
N ALA A 251 10.12 8.39 31.50
CA ALA A 251 10.40 6.98 31.23
C ALA A 251 9.10 6.15 31.12
N GLN A 252 8.08 6.49 31.92
CA GLN A 252 6.76 5.86 31.83
C GLN A 252 5.99 6.24 30.55
N LEU A 253 6.16 7.46 30.02
CA LEU A 253 5.60 7.83 28.72
C LEU A 253 6.14 6.91 27.60
N TRP A 254 7.46 6.63 27.61
CA TRP A 254 8.04 5.64 26.71
C TRP A 254 7.53 4.22 27.00
N TYR A 255 7.47 3.80 28.26
CA TYR A 255 7.00 2.45 28.60
C TYR A 255 5.53 2.21 28.23
N ASN A 256 4.67 3.22 28.32
CA ASN A 256 3.26 3.08 27.97
C ASN A 256 3.02 3.01 26.44
N SER A 257 3.96 3.50 25.63
CA SER A 257 3.94 3.35 24.17
C SER A 257 4.50 1.99 23.74
N SER A 258 3.75 1.23 22.93
CA SER A 258 4.17 -0.11 22.49
C SER A 258 5.49 -0.12 21.71
N GLY A 259 5.69 0.84 20.81
CA GLY A 259 6.93 0.96 20.02
C GLY A 259 8.13 1.28 20.90
N HIS A 260 8.02 2.31 21.75
CA HIS A 260 9.11 2.74 22.63
C HIS A 260 9.44 1.68 23.69
N ARG A 261 8.42 1.02 24.25
CA ARG A 261 8.59 -0.11 25.18
C ARG A 261 9.30 -1.29 24.55
N THR A 262 9.03 -1.59 23.28
CA THR A 262 9.76 -2.63 22.54
C THR A 262 11.26 -2.34 22.51
N ASN A 263 11.65 -1.08 22.26
CA ASN A 263 13.06 -0.68 22.33
C ASN A 263 13.63 -0.81 23.75
N MET A 264 12.91 -0.30 24.75
CA MET A 264 13.34 -0.33 26.14
C MET A 264 13.55 -1.75 26.67
N LEU A 265 12.73 -2.72 26.26
CA LEU A 265 12.77 -4.09 26.76
C LEU A 265 13.52 -5.07 25.86
N ASN A 266 14.10 -4.61 24.75
CA ASN A 266 14.90 -5.46 23.89
C ASN A 266 16.19 -5.88 24.63
N ALA A 267 16.36 -7.20 24.77
CA ALA A 267 17.50 -7.81 25.46
C ALA A 267 18.79 -7.77 24.64
N ALA A 268 18.71 -7.51 23.33
CA ALA A 268 19.87 -7.38 22.46
C ALA A 268 20.68 -6.10 22.75
N TYR A 269 20.07 -5.07 23.35
CA TYR A 269 20.76 -3.83 23.67
C TYR A 269 21.53 -3.93 24.99
N THR A 270 22.77 -3.46 24.96
CA THR A 270 23.72 -3.47 26.10
C THR A 270 24.26 -2.07 26.41
N ARG A 271 24.11 -1.12 25.49
CA ARG A 271 24.52 0.27 25.61
C ARG A 271 23.33 1.19 25.36
N ALA A 272 23.34 2.37 25.97
CA ALA A 272 22.45 3.45 25.57
C ALA A 272 23.04 4.82 25.93
N GLY A 273 22.57 5.85 25.24
CA GLY A 273 22.84 7.25 25.57
C GLY A 273 21.55 8.04 25.71
N MET A 274 21.65 9.16 26.42
CA MET A 274 20.59 10.12 26.70
C MET A 274 21.02 11.51 26.29
N GLY A 275 20.08 12.28 25.74
CA GLY A 275 20.29 13.68 25.44
C GLY A 275 19.03 14.47 25.71
N ILE A 276 19.18 15.58 26.44
CA ILE A 276 18.07 16.47 26.78
C ILE A 276 18.44 17.91 26.44
N VAL A 277 17.49 18.61 25.82
CA VAL A 277 17.52 20.06 25.66
C VAL A 277 16.27 20.65 26.30
N ILE A 278 16.45 21.70 27.10
CA ILE A 278 15.38 22.51 27.68
C ILE A 278 15.41 23.83 26.92
N ASP A 279 14.36 24.14 26.17
CA ASP A 279 14.31 25.39 25.40
C ASP A 279 13.97 26.60 26.27
N GLY A 280 13.98 27.80 25.66
CA GLY A 280 13.72 29.06 26.38
C GLY A 280 12.33 29.17 27.02
N SER A 281 11.39 28.28 26.69
CA SER A 281 10.06 28.18 27.31
C SER A 281 10.01 27.20 28.48
N GLY A 282 11.09 26.44 28.73
CA GLY A 282 11.13 25.36 29.70
C GLY A 282 10.63 24.01 29.16
N LYS A 283 10.30 23.92 27.87
CA LYS A 283 9.92 22.66 27.22
C LYS A 283 11.15 21.76 27.05
N ILE A 284 10.97 20.48 27.35
CA ILE A 284 11.95 19.42 27.24
C ILE A 284 11.85 18.74 25.88
N TRP A 285 13.02 18.50 25.28
CA TRP A 285 13.23 17.69 24.10
C TRP A 285 14.22 16.59 24.47
N ALA A 286 13.78 15.32 24.42
CA ALA A 286 14.61 14.21 24.87
C ALA A 286 14.80 13.16 23.77
N CYS A 287 16.01 12.62 23.72
CA CYS A 287 16.42 11.54 22.84
C CYS A 287 17.10 10.45 23.67
N GLN A 288 16.72 9.19 23.42
CA GLN A 288 17.41 8.00 23.89
C GLN A 288 17.76 7.13 22.69
N ILE A 289 19.02 6.72 22.59
CA ILE A 289 19.44 5.71 21.61
C ILE A 289 19.97 4.48 22.35
N PHE A 290 19.47 3.32 21.95
CA PHE A 290 19.94 2.00 22.40
C PHE A 290 20.90 1.43 21.39
N ALA A 291 21.90 0.67 21.83
CA ALA A 291 22.82 -0.05 20.97
C ALA A 291 23.11 -1.45 21.49
N GLY A 292 23.24 -2.40 20.57
CA GLY A 292 23.52 -3.80 20.85
C GLY A 292 24.63 -4.35 19.96
N PRO A 293 25.33 -5.39 20.41
CA PRO A 293 26.26 -6.15 19.58
C PRO A 293 25.57 -6.98 18.50
#